data_AF-A0A0T6AKW1-F1
#
_entry.id   AF-A0A0T6AKW1-F1
#
_cell.length_a   1.000
_cell.length_b   1.000
_cell.length_c   1.000
_cell.angle_alpha   90.00
_cell.angle_beta   90.00
_cell.angle_gamma   90.00
#
_symmetry.space_group_name_H-M   'P 1'
#
loop_
_entity.id
_entity.type
_entity.pdbx_description
1 polymer ?
#
loop_
_entity_poly.entity_id
_entity_poly.type
_entity_poly.pdbx_seq_one_letter_code
_entity_poly.pdbx_strand_id
1 'polypeptide(L)'
;MISGWIRRAPLAAYLLITYAISWAIAIPLAARALGVLTLPLPFAIHYLIPFGPMIAAIIVTRVSEGPDGLRALFARMTRWRVGAGWILFSILAPIVAFAAAAVVAPMFGAPRTDFRQLGVVNFLPYLGIGAWLLWLLSYGIGEETGWRGFALPRLQATRSALTATLLLSVPWAVWHVPSLLYLGNIKNLGILLPGFFIGLVVGG
;
A
#
# COMPACT_ATOMS: atom_id res chain seq x y z
N MET A 1 -30.57 -4.13 -3.55
CA MET A 1 -29.74 -5.25 -4.06
C MET A 1 -28.25 -5.06 -3.75
N ILE A 2 -27.62 -3.94 -4.15
CA ILE A 2 -26.19 -3.66 -3.89
C ILE A 2 -25.84 -3.62 -2.39
N SER A 3 -26.63 -2.90 -1.59
CA SER A 3 -26.44 -2.82 -0.13
C SER A 3 -26.55 -4.18 0.58
N GLY A 4 -27.37 -5.10 0.04
CA GLY A 4 -27.52 -6.46 0.56
C GLY A 4 -26.28 -7.32 0.32
N TRP A 5 -25.65 -7.19 -0.85
CA TRP A 5 -24.41 -7.91 -1.16
C TRP A 5 -23.23 -7.41 -0.33
N ILE A 6 -23.08 -6.09 -0.17
CA ILE A 6 -22.02 -5.48 0.67
C ILE A 6 -22.10 -6.00 2.11
N ARG A 7 -23.31 -6.17 2.65
CA ARG A 7 -23.51 -6.73 4.00
C ARG A 7 -23.15 -8.21 4.10
N ARG A 8 -23.40 -9.00 3.05
CA ARG A 8 -23.13 -10.45 3.02
C ARG A 8 -21.66 -10.78 2.76
N ALA A 9 -20.97 -9.97 1.94
CA ALA A 9 -19.59 -10.19 1.53
C ALA A 9 -18.75 -8.91 1.62
N PRO A 10 -18.58 -8.32 2.83
CA PRO A 10 -17.93 -7.01 3.00
C PRO A 10 -16.47 -6.99 2.52
N LEU A 11 -15.73 -8.08 2.69
CA LEU A 11 -14.34 -8.16 2.22
C LEU A 11 -14.25 -8.17 0.69
N ALA A 12 -15.14 -8.91 0.00
CA ALA A 12 -15.18 -8.91 -1.46
C ALA A 12 -15.60 -7.54 -2.00
N ALA A 13 -16.61 -6.91 -1.39
CA ALA A 13 -17.02 -5.55 -1.73
C ALA A 13 -15.88 -4.54 -1.57
N TYR A 14 -15.16 -4.63 -0.46
CA TYR A 14 -13.99 -3.79 -0.20
C TYR A 14 -12.92 -3.95 -1.28
N LEU A 15 -12.56 -5.19 -1.65
CA LEU A 15 -11.55 -5.44 -2.66
C LEU A 15 -11.95 -4.90 -4.04
N LEU A 16 -13.21 -5.13 -4.46
CA LEU A 16 -13.69 -4.63 -5.75
C LEU A 16 -13.70 -3.10 -5.81
N ILE A 17 -14.19 -2.43 -4.77
CA ILE A 17 -14.21 -0.96 -4.73
C ILE A 17 -12.79 -0.40 -4.64
N THR A 18 -11.91 -1.03 -3.85
CA THR A 18 -10.49 -0.67 -3.75
C THR A 18 -9.83 -0.70 -5.13
N TYR A 19 -10.01 -1.81 -5.86
CA TYR A 19 -9.43 -1.97 -7.19
C TYR A 19 -10.03 -0.97 -8.17
N ALA A 20 -11.36 -0.81 -8.18
CA ALA A 20 -12.03 0.14 -9.07
C ALA A 20 -11.49 1.56 -8.91
N ILE A 21 -11.39 2.08 -7.68
CA ILE A 21 -10.90 3.44 -7.42
C ILE A 21 -9.41 3.57 -7.74
N SER A 22 -8.61 2.62 -7.26
CA SER A 22 -7.15 2.70 -7.37
C SER A 22 -6.68 2.50 -8.80
N TRP A 23 -7.25 1.52 -9.50
CA TRP A 23 -6.88 1.18 -10.87
C TRP A 23 -7.45 2.17 -11.88
N ALA A 24 -8.53 2.89 -11.57
CA ALA A 24 -8.97 4.03 -12.38
C ALA A 24 -7.89 5.12 -12.50
N ILE A 25 -6.95 5.20 -11.55
CA ILE A 25 -5.79 6.09 -11.62
C ILE A 25 -4.56 5.34 -12.15
N ALA A 26 -4.29 4.14 -11.61
CA ALA A 26 -3.06 3.41 -11.90
C ALA A 26 -2.99 2.86 -13.34
N ILE A 27 -4.11 2.40 -13.91
CA ILE A 27 -4.14 1.86 -15.29
C ILE A 27 -3.84 2.95 -16.33
N PRO A 28 -4.45 4.15 -16.29
CA PRO A 28 -4.08 5.23 -17.22
C PRO A 28 -2.61 5.64 -17.11
N LEU A 29 -2.05 5.68 -15.89
CA LEU A 29 -0.62 5.94 -15.69
C LEU A 29 0.26 4.85 -16.32
N ALA A 30 -0.10 3.57 -16.13
CA ALA A 30 0.59 2.45 -16.74
C ALA A 30 0.49 2.50 -18.28
N ALA A 31 -0.71 2.71 -18.82
CA ALA A 31 -0.95 2.83 -20.26
C ALA A 31 -0.14 3.97 -20.88
N ARG A 32 0.01 5.10 -20.16
CA ARG A 32 0.88 6.20 -20.58
C ARG A 32 2.36 5.80 -20.58
N ALA A 33 2.84 5.16 -19.52
CA ALA A 33 4.24 4.70 -19.44
C ALA A 33 4.58 3.67 -20.53
N LEU A 34 3.60 2.86 -20.94
CA LEU A 34 3.72 1.88 -22.02
C LEU A 34 3.57 2.47 -23.43
N GLY A 35 3.28 3.77 -23.56
CA GLY A 35 3.07 4.43 -24.85
C GLY A 35 1.73 4.11 -25.53
N VAL A 36 0.83 3.39 -24.84
CA VAL A 36 -0.54 3.08 -25.32
C VAL A 36 -1.43 4.32 -25.23
N LEU A 37 -1.23 5.15 -24.21
CA LEU A 37 -2.01 6.36 -23.96
C LEU A 37 -1.14 7.61 -24.16
N THR A 38 -1.59 8.52 -25.02
CA THR A 38 -0.88 9.78 -25.33
C THR A 38 -1.33 10.97 -24.47
N LEU A 39 -2.40 10.82 -23.68
CA LEU A 39 -2.88 11.86 -22.77
C LEU A 39 -1.77 12.28 -21.79
N PRO A 40 -1.53 13.60 -21.61
CA PRO A 40 -0.48 14.10 -20.74
C PRO A 40 -0.91 14.02 -19.27
N LEU A 41 -0.92 12.81 -18.70
CA LEU A 41 -1.28 12.58 -17.31
C LEU A 41 -0.07 12.85 -16.40
N PRO A 42 -0.17 13.75 -15.40
CA PRO A 42 0.94 13.94 -14.47
C PRO A 42 1.13 12.71 -13.58
N PHE A 43 2.32 12.09 -13.59
CA PHE A 43 2.59 10.90 -12.77
C PHE A 43 2.44 11.16 -11.26
N ALA A 44 2.50 12.43 -10.83
CA ALA A 44 2.25 12.83 -9.44
C ALA A 44 0.87 12.40 -8.90
N ILE A 45 -0.14 12.16 -9.76
CA ILE A 45 -1.43 11.62 -9.31
C ILE A 45 -1.32 10.20 -8.74
N HIS A 46 -0.18 9.53 -8.91
CA HIS A 46 0.16 8.27 -8.25
C HIS A 46 -0.13 8.30 -6.75
N TYR A 47 0.16 9.43 -6.08
CA TYR A 47 -0.04 9.57 -4.64
C TYR A 47 -1.52 9.56 -4.21
N LEU A 48 -2.46 9.58 -5.16
CA LEU A 48 -3.89 9.41 -4.91
C LEU A 48 -4.33 7.94 -4.88
N ILE A 49 -3.55 7.02 -5.49
CA ILE A 49 -3.85 5.58 -5.55
C ILE A 49 -4.03 4.98 -4.14
N PRO A 50 -3.14 5.23 -3.16
CA PRO A 50 -3.27 4.73 -1.79
C PRO A 50 -4.59 5.09 -1.09
N PHE A 51 -5.31 6.14 -1.52
CA PHE A 51 -6.59 6.50 -0.90
C PHE A 51 -7.76 5.59 -1.32
N GLY A 52 -7.61 4.79 -2.38
CA GLY A 52 -8.62 3.82 -2.80
C GLY A 52 -9.02 2.83 -1.69
N PRO A 53 -8.06 2.13 -1.06
CA PRO A 53 -8.29 1.32 0.14
C PRO A 53 -9.06 2.05 1.26
N MET A 54 -8.64 3.26 1.66
CA MET A 54 -9.34 4.04 2.69
C MET A 54 -10.79 4.35 2.29
N ILE A 55 -11.01 4.85 1.07
CA ILE A 55 -12.36 5.20 0.59
C ILE A 55 -13.24 3.95 0.55
N ALA A 56 -12.72 2.83 0.06
CA ALA A 56 -13.44 1.56 0.04
C ALA A 56 -13.81 1.08 1.45
N ALA A 57 -12.88 1.15 2.40
CA ALA A 57 -13.14 0.81 3.80
C ALA A 57 -14.24 1.68 4.40
N ILE A 58 -14.20 2.99 4.18
CA ILE A 58 -15.22 3.93 4.66
C ILE A 58 -16.60 3.60 4.05
N ILE A 59 -16.68 3.42 2.72
CA ILE A 59 -17.94 3.11 2.04
C ILE A 59 -18.53 1.80 2.56
N VAL A 60 -17.72 0.74 2.57
CA VAL A 60 -18.20 -0.59 2.98
C VAL A 60 -18.62 -0.59 4.44
N THR A 61 -17.79 -0.06 5.35
CA THR A 61 -18.15 0.04 6.77
C THR A 61 -19.41 0.87 6.98
N ARG A 62 -19.56 2.01 6.29
CA ARG A 62 -20.75 2.85 6.44
C ARG A 62 -22.03 2.13 6.02
N VAL A 63 -21.95 1.29 4.98
CA VAL A 63 -23.08 0.52 4.44
C VAL A 63 -23.35 -0.72 5.29
N SER A 64 -22.32 -1.44 5.75
CA SER A 64 -22.47 -2.70 6.49
C SER A 64 -22.76 -2.50 7.98
N GLU A 65 -22.07 -1.56 8.62
CA GLU A 65 -22.01 -1.39 10.08
C GLU A 65 -22.53 -0.01 10.54
N GLY A 66 -22.83 0.89 9.60
CA GLY A 66 -23.40 2.20 9.93
C GLY A 66 -22.39 3.17 10.57
N PRO A 67 -22.88 4.25 11.21
CA PRO A 67 -22.04 5.29 11.81
C PRO A 67 -21.12 4.77 12.93
N ASP A 68 -21.59 3.83 13.75
CA ASP A 68 -20.79 3.30 14.85
C ASP A 68 -19.65 2.41 14.35
N GLY A 69 -19.85 1.69 13.25
CA GLY A 69 -18.77 0.99 12.54
C GLY A 69 -17.67 1.93 12.08
N LEU A 70 -18.03 3.10 11.53
CA LEU A 70 -17.04 4.11 11.12
C LEU A 70 -16.27 4.67 12.32
N ARG A 71 -16.98 4.98 13.41
CA ARG A 71 -16.33 5.41 14.66
C ARG A 71 -15.34 4.36 15.14
N ALA A 72 -15.72 3.08 15.10
CA ALA A 72 -14.84 1.98 15.48
C ALA A 72 -13.64 1.80 14.52
N LEU A 73 -13.81 2.05 13.21
CA LEU A 73 -12.71 2.05 12.23
C LEU A 73 -11.68 3.13 12.57
N PHE A 74 -12.09 4.38 12.71
CA PHE A 74 -11.18 5.49 13.01
C PHE A 74 -10.60 5.43 14.42
N ALA A 75 -11.39 4.98 15.41
CA ALA A 75 -10.89 4.78 16.77
C ALA A 75 -9.77 3.74 16.85
N ARG A 76 -9.72 2.76 15.93
CA ARG A 76 -8.59 1.81 15.86
C ARG A 76 -7.31 2.47 15.37
N MET A 77 -7.40 3.46 14.48
CA MET A 77 -6.24 4.16 13.95
C MET A 77 -5.60 5.10 14.96
N THR A 78 -6.36 5.60 15.94
CA THR A 78 -5.87 6.52 16.97
C THR A 78 -5.50 5.83 18.28
N ARG A 79 -5.70 4.50 18.38
CA ARG A 79 -5.36 3.72 19.57
C ARG A 79 -3.84 3.52 19.65
N TRP A 80 -3.20 4.35 20.47
CA TRP A 80 -1.79 4.20 20.80
C TRP A 80 -1.61 3.22 21.98
N ARG A 81 -1.26 1.96 21.67
CA ARG A 81 -0.90 0.93 22.67
C ARG A 81 0.31 0.13 22.21
N VAL A 82 1.33 0.83 21.73
CA VAL A 82 2.56 0.22 21.19
C VAL A 82 3.66 0.34 22.24
N GLY A 83 4.22 -0.80 22.66
CA GLY A 83 5.35 -0.83 23.60
C GLY A 83 6.62 -0.24 22.98
N ALA A 84 7.51 0.33 23.80
CA ALA A 84 8.73 0.99 23.33
C ALA A 84 9.63 0.06 22.46
N GLY A 85 9.66 -1.24 22.77
CA GLY A 85 10.39 -2.22 21.97
C GLY A 85 9.87 -2.35 20.52
N TRP A 86 8.55 -2.29 20.34
CA TRP A 86 7.94 -2.31 18.99
C TRP A 86 8.18 -1.01 18.23
N ILE A 87 8.15 0.14 18.93
CA ILE A 87 8.52 1.43 18.33
C ILE A 87 9.97 1.38 17.83
N LEU A 88 10.89 0.92 18.70
CA LEU A 88 12.29 0.80 18.34
C LEU A 88 12.50 -0.16 17.17
N PHE A 89 11.81 -1.31 17.18
CA PHE A 89 11.84 -2.26 16.08
C PHE A 89 11.35 -1.63 14.76
N SER A 90 10.22 -0.94 14.76
CA SER A 90 9.68 -0.27 13.56
C SER A 90 10.60 0.80 12.98
N ILE A 91 11.42 1.45 13.82
CA ILE A 91 12.42 2.42 13.37
C ILE A 91 13.69 1.73 12.88
N LEU A 92 14.22 0.77 13.65
CA LEU A 92 15.50 0.14 13.35
C LEU A 92 15.42 -0.88 12.21
N ALA A 93 14.33 -1.63 12.08
CA ALA A 93 14.23 -2.68 11.08
C ALA A 93 14.38 -2.16 9.64
N PRO A 94 13.71 -1.05 9.21
CA PRO A 94 13.95 -0.46 7.90
C PRO A 94 15.39 0.06 7.71
N ILE A 95 16.00 0.63 8.76
CA ILE A 95 17.38 1.14 8.71
C ILE A 95 18.37 -0.02 8.51
N VAL A 96 18.21 -1.10 9.27
CA VAL A 96 19.05 -2.29 9.16
C VAL A 96 18.85 -2.97 7.81
N ALA A 97 17.60 -3.09 7.34
CA ALA A 97 17.31 -3.64 6.02
C ALA A 97 17.94 -2.80 4.89
N PHE A 98 17.86 -1.47 4.98
CA PHE A 98 18.52 -0.56 4.05
C PHE A 98 20.05 -0.69 4.09
N ALA A 99 20.65 -0.72 5.28
CA ALA A 99 22.10 -0.89 5.43
C ALA A 99 22.57 -2.23 4.86
N ALA A 100 21.83 -3.30 5.11
CA ALA A 100 22.10 -4.62 4.54
C ALA A 100 22.01 -4.59 3.01
N ALA A 101 20.94 -4.01 2.45
CA ALA A 101 20.79 -3.87 1.01
C ALA A 101 21.92 -3.04 0.36
N ALA A 102 22.36 -1.96 1.02
CA ALA A 102 23.44 -1.09 0.55
C ALA A 102 24.79 -1.81 0.45
N VAL A 103 25.02 -2.83 1.28
CA VAL A 103 26.23 -3.66 1.26
C VAL A 103 26.09 -4.83 0.29
N VAL A 104 24.95 -5.51 0.32
CA VAL A 104 24.73 -6.76 -0.43
C VAL A 104 24.46 -6.50 -1.91
N ALA A 105 23.63 -5.52 -2.27
CA ALA A 105 23.23 -5.31 -3.66
C ALA A 105 24.42 -5.04 -4.62
N PRO A 106 25.45 -4.25 -4.24
CA PRO A 106 26.63 -4.07 -5.08
C PRO A 106 27.43 -5.35 -5.35
N MET A 107 27.37 -6.34 -4.46
CA MET A 107 28.02 -7.65 -4.66
C MET A 107 27.38 -8.44 -5.81
N PHE A 108 26.15 -8.08 -6.21
CA PHE A 108 25.42 -8.66 -7.33
C PHE A 108 25.34 -7.72 -8.54
N GLY A 109 26.22 -6.72 -8.62
CA GLY A 109 26.31 -5.80 -9.75
C GLY A 109 25.34 -4.62 -9.73
N ALA A 110 24.64 -4.38 -8.61
CA ALA A 110 23.86 -3.15 -8.46
C ALA A 110 24.78 -1.93 -8.27
N PRO A 111 24.36 -0.73 -8.69
CA PRO A 111 25.07 0.50 -8.36
C PRO A 111 25.23 0.68 -6.84
N ARG A 112 26.33 1.29 -6.42
CA ARG A 112 26.50 1.68 -5.01
C ARG A 112 25.40 2.65 -4.61
N THR A 113 24.91 2.50 -3.38
CA THR A 113 23.86 3.35 -2.82
C THR A 113 24.29 4.82 -2.85
N ASP A 114 23.49 5.64 -3.51
CA ASP A 114 23.65 7.10 -3.49
C ASP A 114 22.76 7.69 -2.41
N PHE A 115 23.37 8.13 -1.31
CA PHE A 115 22.66 8.73 -0.18
C PHE A 115 21.93 10.03 -0.55
N ARG A 116 22.27 10.67 -1.68
CA ARG A 116 21.51 11.83 -2.19
C ARG A 116 20.08 11.47 -2.61
N GLN A 117 19.80 10.18 -2.81
CA GLN A 117 18.45 9.71 -3.12
C GLN A 117 17.57 9.55 -1.87
N LEU A 118 18.12 9.68 -0.66
CA LEU A 118 17.31 9.66 0.56
C LEU A 118 16.38 10.88 0.60
N GLY A 119 15.08 10.61 0.76
CA GLY A 119 14.05 11.66 0.74
C GLY A 119 13.62 12.10 -0.66
N VAL A 120 14.14 11.48 -1.72
CA VAL A 120 13.64 11.71 -3.08
C VAL A 120 12.27 11.06 -3.23
N VAL A 121 11.34 11.84 -3.77
CA VAL A 121 9.94 11.45 -4.01
C VAL A 121 9.76 11.32 -5.51
N ASN A 122 9.26 10.17 -5.97
CA ASN A 122 9.02 9.95 -7.38
C ASN A 122 8.04 10.99 -7.94
N PHE A 123 8.30 11.51 -9.14
CA PHE A 123 7.40 12.39 -9.89
C PHE A 123 7.08 13.75 -9.23
N LEU A 124 7.76 14.10 -8.15
CA LEU A 124 7.63 15.39 -7.46
C LEU A 124 9.00 16.05 -7.27
N PRO A 125 9.06 17.39 -7.15
CA PRO A 125 10.28 18.08 -6.75
C PRO A 125 10.77 17.62 -5.38
N TYR A 126 12.02 17.95 -5.04
CA TYR A 126 12.55 17.67 -3.71
C TYR A 126 11.72 18.39 -2.64
N LEU A 127 11.00 17.61 -1.83
CA LEU A 127 10.11 18.13 -0.78
C LEU A 127 10.81 18.25 0.59
N GLY A 128 12.07 17.81 0.70
CA GLY A 128 12.78 17.72 1.97
C GLY A 128 11.99 16.95 3.01
N ILE A 129 11.86 17.52 4.22
CA ILE A 129 11.08 16.91 5.31
C ILE A 129 9.58 16.77 4.98
N GLY A 130 9.05 17.56 4.04
CA GLY A 130 7.65 17.49 3.60
C GLY A 130 7.28 16.16 2.93
N ALA A 131 8.27 15.42 2.41
CA ALA A 131 8.08 14.06 1.89
C ALA A 131 7.47 13.11 2.93
N TRP A 132 7.80 13.31 4.21
CA TRP A 132 7.25 12.49 5.30
C TRP A 132 5.75 12.66 5.47
N LEU A 133 5.25 13.90 5.35
CA LEU A 133 3.81 14.15 5.42
C LEU A 133 3.10 13.52 4.23
N LEU A 134 3.67 13.64 3.02
CA LEU A 134 3.12 12.98 1.84
C LEU A 134 3.00 11.47 2.07
N TRP A 135 4.08 10.80 2.47
CA TRP A 135 4.08 9.34 2.68
C TRP A 135 3.16 8.90 3.82
N LEU A 136 3.14 9.66 4.92
CA LEU A 136 2.25 9.40 6.04
C LEU A 136 0.78 9.50 5.61
N LEU A 137 0.41 10.53 4.86
CA LEU A 137 -0.97 10.71 4.43
C LEU A 137 -1.38 9.70 3.35
N SER A 138 -0.53 9.46 2.35
CA SER A 138 -0.87 8.56 1.25
C SER A 138 -0.79 7.10 1.69
N TYR A 139 0.40 6.61 2.06
CA TYR A 139 0.61 5.20 2.36
C TYR A 139 0.23 4.90 3.81
N GLY A 140 0.72 5.70 4.75
CA GLY A 140 0.48 5.47 6.18
C GLY A 140 -0.99 5.59 6.62
N ILE A 141 -1.77 6.51 6.04
CA ILE A 141 -3.18 6.69 6.34
C ILE A 141 -4.03 6.11 5.22
N GLY A 142 -3.87 6.59 3.98
CA GLY A 142 -4.70 6.15 2.86
C GLY A 142 -4.68 4.63 2.66
N GLU A 143 -3.50 4.06 2.53
CA GLU A 143 -3.38 2.63 2.23
C GLU A 143 -3.64 1.74 3.47
N GLU A 144 -3.00 2.07 4.59
CA GLU A 144 -3.12 1.26 5.81
C GLU A 144 -4.54 1.24 6.41
N THR A 145 -5.33 2.31 6.26
CA THR A 145 -6.73 2.32 6.75
C THR A 145 -7.53 1.18 6.14
N GLY A 146 -7.31 0.91 4.85
CA GLY A 146 -7.98 -0.19 4.16
C GLY A 146 -7.41 -1.55 4.56
N TRP A 147 -6.10 -1.75 4.39
CA TRP A 147 -5.51 -3.08 4.58
C TRP A 147 -5.47 -3.50 6.04
N ARG A 148 -4.93 -2.66 6.93
CA ARG A 148 -4.76 -2.97 8.36
C ARG A 148 -5.96 -2.55 9.19
N GLY A 149 -6.66 -1.47 8.80
CA GLY A 149 -7.86 -1.00 9.51
C GLY A 149 -9.13 -1.79 9.20
N PHE A 150 -9.28 -2.26 7.95
CA PHE A 150 -10.50 -2.92 7.49
C PHE A 150 -10.33 -4.41 7.14
N ALA A 151 -9.40 -4.75 6.24
CA ALA A 151 -9.31 -6.10 5.69
C ALA A 151 -8.70 -7.12 6.67
N LEU A 152 -7.56 -6.78 7.26
CA LEU A 152 -6.83 -7.67 8.17
C LEU A 152 -7.67 -8.09 9.40
N PRO A 153 -8.36 -7.18 10.13
CA PRO A 153 -9.15 -7.59 11.29
C PRO A 153 -10.30 -8.55 10.94
N ARG A 154 -10.87 -8.44 9.74
CA ARG A 154 -11.92 -9.35 9.26
C ARG A 154 -11.39 -10.73 8.90
N LEU A 155 -10.17 -10.81 8.38
CA LEU A 155 -9.50 -12.10 8.17
C LEU A 155 -9.09 -12.74 9.50
N GLN A 156 -8.52 -11.96 10.42
CA GLN A 156 -8.11 -12.43 11.74
C GLN A 156 -9.28 -12.84 12.65
N ALA A 157 -10.52 -12.40 12.35
CA ALA A 157 -11.70 -12.81 13.11
C ALA A 157 -11.94 -14.32 13.13
N THR A 158 -11.45 -15.07 12.12
CA THR A 158 -11.61 -16.52 12.06
C THR A 158 -10.34 -17.26 11.60
N ARG A 159 -9.21 -16.57 11.47
CA ARG A 159 -7.93 -17.14 11.03
C ARG A 159 -6.82 -16.67 11.96
N SER A 160 -5.74 -17.46 12.05
CA SER A 160 -4.53 -17.04 12.75
C SER A 160 -3.92 -15.79 12.09
N ALA A 161 -3.09 -15.05 12.82
CA ALA A 161 -2.39 -13.87 12.30
C ALA A 161 -1.56 -14.21 11.04
N LEU A 162 -0.86 -15.35 11.05
CA LEU A 162 -0.06 -15.80 9.91
C LEU A 162 -0.95 -16.08 8.68
N THR A 163 -2.01 -16.87 8.85
CA THR A 163 -2.92 -17.19 7.74
C THR A 163 -3.63 -15.96 7.21
N ALA A 164 -4.08 -15.05 8.08
CA ALA A 164 -4.70 -13.80 7.66
C ALA A 164 -3.73 -12.93 6.84
N THR A 165 -2.47 -12.85 7.24
CA THR A 165 -1.43 -12.08 6.53
C THR A 165 -1.12 -12.68 5.17
N LEU A 166 -0.95 -14.01 5.09
CA LEU A 166 -0.74 -14.71 3.82
C LEU A 166 -1.92 -14.57 2.86
N LEU A 167 -3.15 -14.61 3.38
CA LEU A 167 -4.34 -14.40 2.56
C LEU A 167 -4.49 -12.95 2.10
N LEU A 168 -4.05 -11.98 2.92
CA LEU A 168 -4.12 -10.56 2.59
C LEU A 168 -3.04 -10.12 1.60
N SER A 169 -1.84 -10.72 1.67
CA SER A 169 -0.72 -10.35 0.80
C SER A 169 -1.02 -10.58 -0.68
N VAL A 170 -1.84 -11.58 -1.02
CA VAL A 170 -2.23 -11.87 -2.41
C VAL A 170 -3.03 -10.73 -3.06
N PRO A 171 -4.21 -10.33 -2.55
CA PRO A 171 -4.93 -9.19 -3.13
C PRO A 171 -4.15 -7.88 -2.99
N TRP A 172 -3.36 -7.71 -1.92
CA TRP A 172 -2.52 -6.52 -1.78
C TRP A 172 -1.40 -6.46 -2.84
N ALA A 173 -0.81 -7.60 -3.21
CA ALA A 173 0.14 -7.69 -4.32
C ALA A 173 -0.52 -7.41 -5.66
N VAL A 174 -1.70 -7.99 -5.90
CA VAL A 174 -2.46 -7.75 -7.13
C VAL A 174 -2.82 -6.27 -7.28
N TRP A 175 -3.19 -5.60 -6.19
CA TRP A 175 -3.51 -4.17 -6.19
C TRP A 175 -2.37 -3.31 -6.78
N HIS A 176 -1.10 -3.69 -6.54
CA HIS A 176 0.07 -2.98 -7.04
C HIS A 176 0.41 -3.24 -8.51
N VAL A 177 -0.18 -4.24 -9.16
CA VAL A 177 0.22 -4.68 -10.51
C VAL A 177 0.28 -3.52 -11.53
N PRO A 178 -0.73 -2.63 -11.65
CA PRO A 178 -0.63 -1.52 -12.59
C PRO A 178 0.49 -0.54 -12.22
N SER A 179 0.71 -0.29 -10.93
CA SER A 179 1.77 0.59 -10.43
C SER A 179 3.18 0.06 -10.74
N LEU A 180 3.35 -1.26 -10.67
CA LEU A 180 4.62 -1.91 -11.01
C LEU A 180 5.04 -1.64 -12.47
N LEU A 181 4.09 -1.45 -13.39
CA LEU A 181 4.38 -1.22 -14.81
C LEU A 181 5.02 0.14 -15.13
N TYR A 182 4.85 1.15 -14.27
CA TYR A 182 5.44 2.49 -14.47
C TYR A 182 6.39 2.93 -13.34
N LEU A 183 6.35 2.30 -12.17
CA LEU A 183 7.36 2.50 -11.11
C LEU A 183 8.56 1.57 -11.28
N GLY A 184 8.35 0.36 -11.79
CA GLY A 184 9.39 -0.61 -12.07
C GLY A 184 9.94 -0.42 -13.48
N ASN A 185 11.24 -0.66 -13.65
CA ASN A 185 11.74 -0.92 -15.00
C ASN A 185 11.10 -2.24 -15.47
N ILE A 186 10.27 -2.18 -16.53
CA ILE A 186 9.55 -3.34 -17.09
C ILE A 186 10.50 -4.51 -17.36
N LYS A 187 11.77 -4.23 -17.74
CA LYS A 187 12.79 -5.25 -17.99
C LYS A 187 13.18 -6.04 -16.73
N ASN A 188 13.00 -5.46 -15.55
CA ASN A 188 13.39 -6.03 -14.27
C ASN A 188 12.20 -6.59 -13.47
N LEU A 189 10.97 -6.48 -13.99
CA LEU A 189 9.76 -6.84 -13.26
C LEU A 189 9.80 -8.29 -12.76
N GLY A 190 10.23 -9.23 -13.61
CA GLY A 190 10.28 -10.66 -13.25
C GLY A 190 11.18 -10.98 -12.05
N ILE A 191 12.28 -10.25 -11.89
CA ILE A 191 13.22 -10.43 -10.76
C ILE A 191 12.71 -9.72 -9.50
N LEU A 192 11.99 -8.60 -9.68
CA LEU A 192 11.48 -7.80 -8.56
C LEU A 192 10.21 -8.40 -7.94
N LEU A 193 9.42 -9.17 -8.68
CA LEU A 193 8.15 -9.73 -8.21
C LEU A 193 8.27 -10.65 -6.98
N PRO A 194 9.23 -11.60 -6.88
CA PRO A 194 9.40 -12.42 -5.68
C PRO A 194 9.79 -11.59 -4.46
N GLY A 195 10.76 -10.67 -4.60
CA GLY A 195 11.20 -9.79 -3.51
C GLY A 195 10.09 -8.84 -3.04
N PHE A 196 9.32 -8.32 -3.99
CA PHE A 196 8.13 -7.52 -3.72
C PHE A 196 7.09 -8.31 -2.92
N PHE A 197 6.74 -9.53 -3.36
CA PHE A 197 5.78 -10.36 -2.64
C PHE A 197 6.25 -10.74 -1.23
N ILE A 198 7.53 -11.09 -1.07
CA ILE A 198 8.14 -11.34 0.25
C ILE A 198 8.04 -10.09 1.12
N GLY A 199 8.34 -8.92 0.57
CA GLY A 199 8.20 -7.64 1.27
C GLY A 199 6.78 -7.38 1.77
N LEU A 200 5.75 -7.73 0.99
CA LEU A 200 4.35 -7.61 1.41
C LEU A 200 3.96 -8.60 2.51
N VAL A 201 4.52 -9.82 2.50
CA VAL A 201 4.25 -10.81 3.56
C VAL A 201 4.96 -10.42 4.86
N VAL A 202 6.20 -9.93 4.77
CA VAL A 202 7.01 -9.55 5.94
C VAL A 202 6.60 -8.19 6.52
N GLY A 203 6.17 -7.26 5.66
CA GLY A 203 5.61 -5.98 6.08
C GLY A 203 4.13 -6.02 6.47
N GLY A 204 3.49 -7.20 6.34
CA GLY A 204 2.10 -7.45 6.68
C GLY A 204 1.82 -7.59 8.16
#